data_AF-A0A2W6SNG8-F1
#
_entry.id   AF-A0A2W6SNG8-F1
#
_cell.length_a   1.000
_cell.length_b   1.000
_cell.length_c   1.000
_cell.angle_alpha   90.00
_cell.angle_beta   90.00
_cell.angle_gamma   90.00
#
_symmetry.space_group_name_H-M   'P 1'
#
loop_
_entity.id
_entity.type
_entity.pdbx_description
1 polymer ?
#
loop_
_entity_poly.entity_id
_entity_poly.type
_entity_poly.pdbx_seq_one_letter_code
_entity_poly.pdbx_strand_id
1 'polypeptide(L)'
;MASKLEQFEPFAVTQGSTYGDAGRINDRMNMKRTIFAAAAVLAFGVPTWAQEDDSLAGPELGQPGHYEAMKEAEWDWHPGDLIFRNGVNDLDELIRHAEAGRWATVGMLRSSSGGPRVVYVDQSDGVTEVMLYEFVDGLSDRDYEVYRIESLDPNVPGEQMEQGSTPRFALFIAYGAAYDSLMLLGNDGYYNAELPYVAALNFGVILGVPTPLEKLVTKSQMLRDALLLNWEAHPFCVVAASQEECWNEIKEISVVTPGQIISSDAVTRIFPN
;
A
#
# COMPACT_ATOMS: atom_id res chain seq x y z
N MET A 1 23.92 50.58 -3.87
CA MET A 1 22.56 50.14 -3.48
C MET A 1 22.59 48.63 -3.36
N ALA A 2 22.39 48.15 -2.13
CA ALA A 2 22.72 46.80 -1.70
C ALA A 2 21.66 45.78 -2.11
N SER A 3 22.12 44.64 -2.61
CA SER A 3 21.40 43.37 -2.69
C SER A 3 21.52 42.68 -1.33
N LYS A 4 20.40 42.26 -0.75
CA LYS A 4 20.34 41.42 0.45
C LYS A 4 19.83 40.03 0.03
N LEU A 5 20.76 39.08 0.01
CA LEU A 5 20.49 37.65 0.04
C LEU A 5 20.36 37.27 1.53
N GLU A 6 19.21 36.75 1.93
CA GLU A 6 19.05 36.12 3.25
C GLU A 6 19.33 34.62 3.10
N GLN A 7 20.39 34.19 3.78
CA GLN A 7 20.77 32.79 3.99
C GLN A 7 19.94 32.23 5.14
N PHE A 8 19.26 31.10 4.90
CA PHE A 8 18.68 30.28 5.95
C PHE A 8 19.72 29.24 6.38
N GLU A 9 20.09 29.25 7.66
CA GLU A 9 20.87 28.18 8.30
C GLU A 9 19.94 27.08 8.85
N PRO A 10 20.36 25.80 8.85
CA PRO A 10 19.55 24.70 9.35
C PRO A 10 19.60 24.59 10.88
N PHE A 11 18.42 24.36 11.47
CA PHE A 11 18.24 24.03 12.89
C PHE A 11 18.92 22.69 13.23
N ALA A 12 19.82 22.72 14.21
CA ALA A 12 20.38 21.54 14.84
C ALA A 12 19.39 20.96 15.86
N VAL A 13 19.01 19.69 15.68
CA VAL A 13 18.23 18.92 16.65
C VAL A 13 19.18 18.28 17.65
N THR A 14 19.15 18.75 18.90
CA THR A 14 19.84 18.12 20.03
C THR A 14 19.08 16.88 20.49
N GLN A 15 19.67 15.70 20.34
CA GLN A 15 19.22 14.46 20.98
C GLN A 15 19.51 14.50 22.49
N GLY A 16 18.45 14.38 23.30
CA GLY A 16 18.54 14.11 24.73
C GLY A 16 17.68 12.89 25.06
N SER A 17 18.28 11.70 25.14
CA SER A 17 17.63 10.48 25.60
C SER A 17 18.35 9.98 26.84
N THR A 18 17.76 10.20 28.01
CA THR A 18 18.12 9.55 29.27
C THR A 18 17.16 8.38 29.49
N TYR A 19 17.59 7.15 29.19
CA TYR A 19 16.90 5.94 29.62
C TYR A 19 17.43 5.51 30.98
N GLY A 20 16.53 5.54 31.96
CA GLY A 20 16.74 5.06 33.32
C GLY A 20 16.63 3.53 33.39
N ASP A 21 17.61 2.97 34.08
CA ASP A 21 17.76 1.59 34.51
C ASP A 21 16.71 1.21 35.58
N ALA A 22 16.04 0.07 35.41
CA ALA A 22 15.31 -0.61 36.49
C ALA A 22 15.12 -2.10 36.20
N GLY A 23 16.06 -2.92 36.68
CA GLY A 23 15.73 -3.92 37.71
C GLY A 23 14.84 -5.11 37.36
N ARG A 24 15.46 -6.15 36.78
CA ARG A 24 15.54 -7.53 37.31
C ARG A 24 14.45 -7.99 38.32
N ILE A 25 13.60 -8.96 37.93
CA ILE A 25 13.20 -10.09 38.78
C ILE A 25 13.13 -11.36 37.93
N ASN A 26 14.08 -12.26 38.19
CA ASN A 26 13.99 -13.68 37.85
C ASN A 26 13.05 -14.33 38.86
N ASP A 27 12.14 -15.20 38.42
CA ASP A 27 11.72 -16.28 39.29
C ASP A 27 11.62 -17.63 38.57
N ARG A 28 12.20 -18.62 39.24
CA ARG A 28 12.33 -20.02 38.85
C ARG A 28 11.06 -20.78 39.22
N MET A 29 10.65 -21.75 38.40
CA MET A 29 10.14 -23.06 38.84
C MET A 29 10.03 -23.96 37.59
N ASN A 30 10.99 -24.83 37.28
CA ASN A 30 11.37 -26.09 37.90
C ASN A 30 10.45 -27.29 37.53
N MET A 31 11.09 -28.25 36.86
CA MET A 31 10.87 -29.70 36.87
C MET A 31 9.62 -30.30 36.19
N LYS A 32 9.85 -30.99 35.07
CA LYS A 32 9.88 -32.47 35.03
C LYS A 32 10.43 -32.97 33.68
N ARG A 33 11.64 -33.53 33.72
CA ARG A 33 12.19 -34.41 32.67
C ARG A 33 11.66 -35.82 32.96
N THR A 34 10.99 -36.42 31.99
CA THR A 34 10.70 -37.86 32.02
C THR A 34 11.40 -38.49 30.82
N ILE A 35 12.43 -39.25 31.13
CA ILE A 35 13.16 -40.12 30.20
C ILE A 35 12.38 -41.42 30.13
N PHE A 36 12.00 -41.85 28.93
CA PHE A 36 11.70 -43.25 28.64
C PHE A 36 12.52 -43.67 27.43
N ALA A 37 13.52 -44.50 27.69
CA ALA A 37 14.21 -45.31 26.70
C ALA A 37 13.39 -46.59 26.48
N ALA A 38 13.12 -46.93 25.23
CA ALA A 38 12.77 -48.29 24.84
C ALA A 38 13.45 -48.62 23.51
N ALA A 39 14.15 -49.75 23.53
CA ALA A 39 15.05 -50.23 22.50
C ALA A 39 14.32 -50.84 21.30
N ALA A 40 15.11 -51.01 20.24
CA ALA A 40 14.77 -51.37 18.89
C ALA A 40 14.12 -52.76 18.71
N VAL A 41 13.32 -52.87 17.64
CA VAL A 41 13.18 -54.09 16.85
C VAL A 41 13.48 -53.74 15.40
N LEU A 42 14.64 -54.20 14.93
CA LEU A 42 15.03 -54.25 13.53
C LEU A 42 14.23 -55.35 12.84
N ALA A 43 13.43 -54.99 11.84
CA ALA A 43 12.92 -55.93 10.85
C ALA A 43 13.45 -55.49 9.48
N PHE A 44 14.34 -56.31 8.93
CA PHE A 44 14.89 -56.19 7.59
C PHE A 44 13.78 -56.47 6.56
N GLY A 45 13.36 -55.44 5.83
CA GLY A 45 12.62 -55.54 4.58
C GLY A 45 13.50 -55.01 3.45
N VAL A 46 13.66 -55.83 2.41
CA VAL A 46 14.47 -55.64 1.19
C VAL A 46 14.45 -54.23 0.57
N PRO A 47 15.56 -53.77 -0.06
CA PRO A 47 15.58 -52.51 -0.79
C PRO A 47 14.80 -52.67 -2.11
N THR A 48 13.78 -51.84 -2.31
CA THR A 48 13.23 -51.53 -3.63
C THR A 48 13.90 -50.26 -4.15
N TRP A 49 15.10 -50.42 -4.70
CA TRP A 49 15.68 -49.65 -5.80
C TRP A 49 14.64 -49.17 -6.83
N ALA A 50 14.85 -47.92 -7.26
CA ALA A 50 14.37 -47.29 -8.49
C ALA A 50 12.88 -46.92 -8.55
N GLN A 51 12.53 -45.82 -7.89
CA GLN A 51 11.57 -44.89 -8.48
C GLN A 51 12.40 -43.72 -9.00
N GLU A 52 12.55 -43.66 -10.32
CA GLU A 52 13.06 -42.49 -11.02
C GLU A 52 12.15 -41.34 -10.64
N ASP A 53 12.64 -40.47 -9.77
CA ASP A 53 11.96 -39.22 -9.43
C ASP A 53 12.20 -38.29 -10.62
N ASP A 54 11.25 -38.28 -11.55
CA ASP A 54 11.19 -37.38 -12.70
C ASP A 54 10.83 -35.94 -12.25
N SER A 55 11.34 -35.52 -11.08
CA SER A 55 11.03 -34.25 -10.43
C SER A 55 11.75 -33.04 -11.06
N LEU A 56 12.19 -33.17 -12.30
CA LEU A 56 12.69 -32.07 -13.13
C LEU A 56 11.67 -31.64 -14.20
N ALA A 57 10.47 -32.21 -14.20
CA ALA A 57 9.35 -31.63 -14.93
C ALA A 57 8.91 -30.34 -14.21
N GLY A 58 8.96 -29.21 -14.92
CA GLY A 58 8.36 -27.96 -14.47
C GLY A 58 6.88 -28.14 -14.12
N PRO A 59 6.26 -27.17 -13.40
CA PRO A 59 4.90 -27.32 -12.91
C PRO A 59 3.93 -27.74 -14.02
N GLU A 60 3.15 -28.79 -13.77
CA GLU A 60 2.16 -29.30 -14.72
C GLU A 60 1.11 -28.21 -15.07
N LEU A 61 0.89 -28.01 -16.36
CA LEU A 61 -0.18 -27.18 -16.91
C LEU A 61 -1.54 -27.61 -16.34
N GLY A 62 -2.09 -26.81 -15.41
CA GLY A 62 -3.41 -27.03 -14.81
C GLY A 62 -3.44 -27.17 -13.28
N GLN A 63 -2.30 -27.07 -12.58
CA GLN A 63 -2.32 -26.91 -11.12
C GLN A 63 -2.73 -25.48 -10.71
N PRO A 64 -3.29 -25.27 -9.50
CA PRO A 64 -3.71 -23.94 -9.03
C PRO A 64 -2.63 -22.87 -9.18
N GLY A 65 -1.37 -23.21 -8.85
CA GLY A 65 -0.22 -22.31 -9.01
C GLY A 65 0.14 -21.96 -10.47
N HIS A 66 -0.37 -22.70 -11.45
CA HIS A 66 -0.14 -22.40 -12.86
C HIS A 66 -1.04 -21.27 -13.39
N TYR A 67 -2.22 -21.07 -12.79
CA TYR A 67 -3.07 -19.91 -13.09
C TYR A 67 -2.57 -18.64 -12.38
N GLU A 68 -2.03 -18.79 -11.17
CA GLU A 68 -1.40 -17.72 -10.39
C GLU A 68 -0.16 -17.15 -11.11
N ALA A 69 0.70 -18.01 -11.67
CA ALA A 69 1.89 -17.61 -12.44
C ALA A 69 1.56 -16.92 -13.79
N MET A 70 0.35 -17.07 -14.32
CA MET A 70 -0.05 -16.45 -15.60
C MET A 70 -0.39 -14.97 -15.44
N LYS A 71 -0.99 -14.56 -14.32
CA LYS A 71 -1.35 -13.16 -14.06
C LYS A 71 -0.14 -12.25 -13.97
N GLU A 72 0.96 -12.75 -13.40
CA GLU A 72 2.24 -12.06 -13.33
C GLU A 72 2.94 -11.90 -14.69
N ALA A 73 2.50 -12.67 -15.71
CA ALA A 73 3.09 -12.69 -17.05
C ALA A 73 2.25 -11.95 -18.10
N GLU A 74 1.11 -11.34 -17.72
CA GLU A 74 0.22 -10.64 -18.65
C GLU A 74 0.81 -9.32 -19.18
N TRP A 75 1.72 -8.71 -18.43
CA TRP A 75 2.48 -7.54 -18.88
C TRP A 75 3.87 -7.49 -18.22
N ASP A 76 4.74 -6.64 -18.76
CA ASP A 76 6.09 -6.38 -18.25
C ASP A 76 6.04 -5.46 -17.02
N TRP A 77 5.54 -6.00 -15.91
CA TRP A 77 5.42 -5.25 -14.66
C TRP A 77 6.78 -4.91 -14.07
N HIS A 78 6.84 -3.76 -13.41
CA HIS A 78 8.03 -3.27 -12.71
C HIS A 78 7.65 -2.77 -11.31
N PRO A 79 8.57 -2.84 -10.33
CA PRO A 79 8.37 -2.21 -9.04
C PRO A 79 8.12 -0.70 -9.18
N GLY A 80 7.07 -0.22 -8.51
CA GLY A 80 6.59 1.16 -8.60
C GLY A 80 5.49 1.38 -9.64
N ASP A 81 5.15 0.38 -10.46
CA ASP A 81 3.95 0.42 -11.27
C ASP A 81 2.70 0.54 -10.38
N LEU A 82 1.75 1.36 -10.82
CA LEU A 82 0.50 1.65 -10.13
C LEU A 82 -0.61 0.80 -10.74
N ILE A 83 -1.25 -0.05 -9.94
CA ILE A 83 -2.37 -0.89 -10.36
C ILE A 83 -3.68 -0.32 -9.82
N PHE A 84 -4.65 -0.13 -10.71
CA PHE A 84 -5.95 0.47 -10.41
C PHE A 84 -7.05 -0.57 -10.52
N ARG A 85 -7.93 -0.64 -9.52
CA ARG A 85 -9.11 -1.52 -9.55
C ARG A 85 -10.27 -0.92 -8.75
N ASN A 86 -11.40 -1.64 -8.77
CA ASN A 86 -12.59 -1.33 -7.98
C ASN A 86 -12.83 -2.42 -6.91
N GLY A 87 -13.70 -2.10 -5.95
CA GLY A 87 -14.24 -3.03 -4.96
C GLY A 87 -13.29 -3.36 -3.80
N VAL A 88 -12.41 -2.44 -3.40
CA VAL A 88 -11.52 -2.62 -2.23
C VAL A 88 -12.08 -1.90 -1.00
N ASN A 89 -12.35 -0.58 -1.08
CA ASN A 89 -12.93 0.19 0.02
C ASN A 89 -14.19 0.97 -0.42
N ASP A 90 -15.16 1.08 0.47
CA ASP A 90 -16.46 1.72 0.17
C ASP A 90 -16.34 3.23 -0.08
N LEU A 91 -15.51 3.94 0.69
CA LEU A 91 -15.33 5.39 0.53
C LEU A 91 -14.66 5.74 -0.82
N ASP A 92 -13.72 4.91 -1.25
CA ASP A 92 -13.04 5.08 -2.54
C ASP A 92 -14.00 4.91 -3.72
N GLU A 93 -14.99 4.02 -3.60
CA GLU A 93 -16.07 3.90 -4.58
C GLU A 93 -16.94 5.17 -4.66
N LEU A 94 -17.22 5.80 -3.51
CA LEU A 94 -17.94 7.07 -3.49
C LEU A 94 -17.14 8.19 -4.16
N ILE A 95 -15.81 8.21 -3.97
CA ILE A 95 -14.91 9.17 -4.64
C ILE A 95 -14.92 8.92 -6.15
N ARG A 96 -14.74 7.66 -6.58
CA ARG A 96 -14.82 7.28 -8.00
C ARG A 96 -16.13 7.75 -8.63
N HIS A 97 -17.25 7.55 -7.95
CA HIS A 97 -18.55 8.02 -8.42
C HIS A 97 -18.63 9.55 -8.49
N ALA A 98 -18.15 10.25 -7.46
CA ALA A 98 -18.17 11.71 -7.39
C ALA A 98 -17.30 12.37 -8.49
N GLU A 99 -16.18 11.75 -8.87
CA GLU A 99 -15.32 12.24 -9.95
C GLU A 99 -15.76 11.78 -11.35
N ALA A 100 -16.81 10.95 -11.45
CA ALA A 100 -17.16 10.21 -12.67
C ALA A 100 -15.97 9.40 -13.22
N GLY A 101 -15.16 8.87 -12.31
CA GLY A 101 -13.93 8.14 -12.57
C GLY A 101 -14.19 6.67 -12.89
N ARG A 102 -13.16 6.04 -13.46
CA ARG A 102 -13.19 4.62 -13.80
C ARG A 102 -12.72 3.71 -12.66
N TRP A 103 -11.83 4.23 -11.80
CA TRP A 103 -11.13 3.43 -10.78
C TRP A 103 -11.23 4.06 -9.40
N ALA A 104 -11.42 3.22 -8.39
CA ALA A 104 -11.59 3.64 -7.00
C ALA A 104 -10.29 3.48 -6.20
N THR A 105 -9.59 2.39 -6.41
CA THR A 105 -8.40 2.03 -5.64
C THR A 105 -7.17 2.04 -6.52
N VAL A 106 -6.05 2.43 -5.93
CA VAL A 106 -4.72 2.34 -6.53
C VAL A 106 -3.78 1.63 -5.54
N GLY A 107 -3.01 0.68 -6.04
CA GLY A 107 -1.94 0.01 -5.32
C GLY A 107 -0.61 0.17 -6.03
N MET A 108 0.49 -0.11 -5.34
CA MET A 108 1.85 -0.06 -5.88
C MET A 108 2.45 -1.46 -5.94
N LEU A 109 2.92 -1.84 -7.12
CA LEU A 109 3.62 -3.10 -7.35
C LEU A 109 5.00 -3.05 -6.72
N ARG A 110 5.41 -4.15 -6.09
CA ARG A 110 6.77 -4.38 -5.62
C ARG A 110 7.23 -5.80 -5.88
N SER A 111 8.54 -5.98 -5.98
CA SER A 111 9.15 -7.32 -6.06
C SER A 111 9.17 -8.02 -4.70
N SER A 112 8.86 -9.32 -4.68
CA SER A 112 9.06 -10.20 -3.52
C SER A 112 9.68 -11.53 -3.96
N SER A 113 10.19 -12.32 -3.00
CA SER A 113 10.75 -13.65 -3.30
C SER A 113 9.72 -14.66 -3.82
N GLY A 114 8.42 -14.37 -3.68
CA GLY A 114 7.32 -15.22 -4.13
C GLY A 114 6.55 -14.70 -5.34
N GLY A 115 7.00 -13.59 -5.96
CA GLY A 115 6.27 -12.89 -7.03
C GLY A 115 5.98 -11.42 -6.70
N PRO A 116 5.38 -10.64 -7.62
CA PRO A 116 4.93 -9.28 -7.37
C PRO A 116 3.87 -9.25 -6.26
N ARG A 117 3.99 -8.24 -5.40
CA ARG A 117 2.98 -7.91 -4.39
C ARG A 117 2.45 -6.51 -4.66
N VAL A 118 1.21 -6.27 -4.24
CA VAL A 118 0.58 -4.96 -4.33
C VAL A 118 0.48 -4.39 -2.92
N VAL A 119 1.17 -3.28 -2.69
CA VAL A 119 1.02 -2.47 -1.48
C VAL A 119 -0.12 -1.49 -1.70
N TYR A 120 -1.13 -1.50 -0.83
CA TYR A 120 -2.33 -0.68 -0.96
C TYR A 120 -2.86 -0.30 0.43
N VAL A 121 -3.93 0.50 0.47
CA VAL A 121 -4.59 0.85 1.73
C VAL A 121 -5.91 0.08 1.85
N ASP A 122 -5.95 -0.83 2.82
CA ASP A 122 -7.13 -1.57 3.21
C ASP A 122 -7.90 -0.84 4.33
N GLN A 123 -9.23 -0.88 4.29
CA GLN A 123 -10.06 -0.21 5.30
C GLN A 123 -9.89 -0.79 6.72
N SER A 124 -9.55 -2.07 6.85
CA SER A 124 -9.39 -2.75 8.14
C SER A 124 -7.95 -2.78 8.62
N ASP A 125 -7.01 -3.06 7.72
CA ASP A 125 -5.59 -3.25 8.05
C ASP A 125 -4.72 -2.00 7.82
N GLY A 126 -5.27 -0.96 7.17
CA GLY A 126 -4.50 0.22 6.77
C GLY A 126 -3.53 -0.09 5.64
N VAL A 127 -2.32 0.46 5.68
CA VAL A 127 -1.30 0.19 4.66
C VAL A 127 -0.79 -1.24 4.80
N THR A 128 -1.15 -2.08 3.83
CA THR A 128 -0.86 -3.52 3.82
C THR A 128 -0.46 -4.01 2.42
N GLU A 129 -0.24 -5.31 2.27
CA GLU A 129 0.10 -5.92 0.98
C GLU A 129 -0.43 -7.34 0.80
N VAL A 130 -0.79 -7.66 -0.45
CA VAL A 130 -1.19 -9.01 -0.87
C VAL A 130 -0.39 -9.42 -2.11
N MET A 131 -0.44 -10.70 -2.47
CA MET A 131 0.12 -11.14 -3.75
C MET A 131 -0.66 -10.51 -4.90
N LEU A 132 0.01 -10.25 -6.04
CA LEU A 132 -0.66 -9.66 -7.21
C LEU A 132 -1.87 -10.50 -7.65
N TYR A 133 -1.74 -11.83 -7.69
CA TYR A 133 -2.85 -12.70 -8.09
C TYR A 133 -4.04 -12.61 -7.13
N GLU A 134 -3.81 -12.36 -5.84
CA GLU A 134 -4.88 -12.12 -4.84
C GLU A 134 -5.53 -10.75 -5.08
N PHE A 135 -4.72 -9.74 -5.38
CA PHE A 135 -5.19 -8.38 -5.65
C PHE A 135 -6.02 -8.27 -6.94
N VAL A 136 -5.94 -9.23 -7.85
CA VAL A 136 -6.75 -9.24 -9.08
C VAL A 136 -7.64 -10.47 -9.20
N ASP A 137 -7.82 -11.22 -8.11
CA ASP A 137 -8.64 -12.42 -8.12
C ASP A 137 -10.10 -12.08 -8.52
N GLY A 138 -10.67 -12.92 -9.38
CA GLY A 138 -12.00 -12.72 -9.96
C GLY A 138 -12.13 -11.56 -10.97
N LEU A 139 -11.06 -10.82 -11.26
CA LEU A 139 -11.07 -9.73 -12.24
C LEU A 139 -10.70 -10.22 -13.64
N SER A 140 -11.36 -9.67 -14.66
CA SER A 140 -10.88 -9.78 -16.04
C SER A 140 -9.91 -8.65 -16.36
N ASP A 141 -9.20 -8.76 -17.49
CA ASP A 141 -8.24 -7.77 -17.98
C ASP A 141 -8.87 -6.38 -18.29
N ARG A 142 -10.20 -6.27 -18.17
CA ARG A 142 -10.95 -5.00 -18.31
C ARG A 142 -11.28 -4.35 -16.97
N ASP A 143 -11.07 -5.06 -15.87
CA ASP A 143 -11.48 -4.69 -14.52
C ASP A 143 -10.32 -4.17 -13.66
N TYR A 144 -9.14 -3.99 -14.26
CA TYR A 144 -8.03 -3.23 -13.71
C TYR A 144 -7.20 -2.59 -14.83
N GLU A 145 -6.42 -1.58 -14.46
CA GLU A 145 -5.43 -0.95 -15.34
C GLU A 145 -4.11 -0.76 -14.59
N VAL A 146 -3.00 -0.75 -15.33
CA VAL A 146 -1.67 -0.55 -14.74
C VAL A 146 -0.98 0.60 -15.44
N TYR A 147 -0.33 1.45 -14.65
CA TYR A 147 0.36 2.65 -15.10
C TYR A 147 1.78 2.69 -14.52
N ARG A 148 2.73 3.23 -15.29
CA ARG A 148 4.11 3.44 -14.84
C ARG A 148 4.40 4.93 -14.67
N ILE A 149 5.06 5.29 -13.57
CA ILE A 149 5.58 6.65 -13.36
C ILE A 149 6.86 6.80 -14.19
N GLU A 150 6.85 7.60 -15.25
CA GLU A 150 7.92 7.60 -16.26
C GLU A 150 9.27 8.09 -15.75
N SER A 151 9.26 9.05 -14.82
CA SER A 151 10.47 9.70 -14.31
C SER A 151 11.17 8.92 -13.20
N LEU A 152 10.54 7.84 -12.70
CA LEU A 152 11.11 7.02 -11.63
C LEU A 152 11.71 5.77 -12.23
N ASP A 153 13.00 5.59 -11.97
CA ASP A 153 13.68 4.35 -12.33
C ASP A 153 13.14 3.22 -11.44
N PRO A 154 12.55 2.15 -11.99
CA PRO A 154 12.26 0.94 -11.21
C PRO A 154 13.55 0.33 -10.64
N ASN A 155 14.62 0.59 -11.38
CA ASN A 155 16.05 0.30 -11.31
C ASN A 155 17.02 1.00 -10.34
N VAL A 156 16.77 1.17 -9.03
CA VAL A 156 17.65 2.08 -8.22
C VAL A 156 19.14 1.69 -8.34
N PRO A 157 20.00 2.49 -9.01
CA PRO A 157 21.32 2.02 -9.41
C PRO A 157 22.19 1.64 -8.20
N GLY A 158 22.59 0.36 -8.14
CA GLY A 158 23.49 -0.17 -7.12
C GLY A 158 22.82 -0.86 -5.93
N GLU A 159 21.50 -1.04 -5.93
CA GLU A 159 20.80 -1.83 -4.91
C GLU A 159 20.52 -3.27 -5.42
N GLN A 160 20.80 -4.28 -4.60
CA GLN A 160 20.78 -5.69 -5.01
C GLN A 160 19.36 -6.31 -5.07
N MET A 161 18.32 -5.54 -4.72
CA MET A 161 16.90 -5.85 -4.90
C MET A 161 16.12 -4.55 -5.04
N GLU A 162 15.83 -4.15 -6.27
CA GLU A 162 15.21 -2.86 -6.55
C GLU A 162 13.71 -2.97 -6.28
N GLN A 163 13.29 -2.53 -5.09
CA GLN A 163 11.86 -2.48 -4.70
C GLN A 163 11.10 -1.37 -5.41
N GLY A 164 11.75 -0.59 -6.28
CA GLY A 164 11.24 0.67 -6.83
C GLY A 164 11.24 1.79 -5.79
N SER A 165 11.25 3.04 -6.26
CA SER A 165 11.28 4.22 -5.40
C SER A 165 10.01 4.34 -4.54
N THR A 166 8.82 4.26 -5.15
CA THR A 166 7.56 4.44 -4.43
C THR A 166 7.21 3.29 -3.47
N PRO A 167 7.41 2.00 -3.80
CA PRO A 167 7.13 0.94 -2.84
C PRO A 167 8.14 0.92 -1.69
N ARG A 168 9.37 1.41 -1.89
CA ARG A 168 10.32 1.62 -0.78
C ARG A 168 9.75 2.58 0.27
N PHE A 169 9.16 3.69 -0.14
CA PHE A 169 8.47 4.59 0.80
C PHE A 169 7.34 3.84 1.52
N ALA A 170 6.50 3.14 0.76
CA ALA A 170 5.35 2.43 1.31
C ALA A 170 5.76 1.39 2.37
N LEU A 171 6.81 0.61 2.11
CA LEU A 171 7.26 -0.46 3.00
C LEU A 171 8.03 0.03 4.22
N PHE A 172 8.86 1.06 4.08
CA PHE A 172 9.74 1.51 5.18
C PHE A 172 9.17 2.64 6.01
N ILE A 173 8.22 3.41 5.48
CA ILE A 173 7.65 4.59 6.14
C ILE A 173 6.18 4.39 6.48
N ALA A 174 5.38 3.92 5.51
CA ALA A 174 3.93 3.90 5.65
C ALA A 174 3.35 2.56 6.11
N TYR A 175 4.10 1.46 6.02
CA TYR A 175 3.56 0.11 6.25
C TYR A 175 2.98 -0.04 7.67
N GLY A 176 1.74 -0.51 7.76
CA GLY A 176 0.98 -0.61 9.01
C GLY A 176 0.38 0.70 9.53
N ALA A 177 0.54 1.82 8.81
CA ALA A 177 -0.21 3.05 9.11
C ALA A 177 -1.70 2.82 8.89
N ALA A 178 -2.54 3.52 9.68
CA ALA A 178 -3.98 3.29 9.68
C ALA A 178 -4.67 3.77 8.38
N TYR A 179 -5.84 3.21 8.10
CA TYR A 179 -6.74 3.74 7.08
C TYR A 179 -7.24 5.14 7.47
N ASP A 180 -7.02 6.12 6.62
CA ASP A 180 -7.48 7.48 6.84
C ASP A 180 -8.91 7.69 6.31
N SER A 181 -9.89 7.44 7.18
CA SER A 181 -11.30 7.73 6.85
C SER A 181 -11.63 9.23 6.83
N LEU A 182 -10.72 10.11 7.27
CA LEU A 182 -10.94 11.55 7.34
C LEU A 182 -10.44 12.28 6.09
N MET A 183 -9.72 11.59 5.18
CA MET A 183 -9.21 12.13 3.92
C MET A 183 -8.31 13.37 4.13
N LEU A 184 -7.45 13.33 5.14
CA LEU A 184 -6.52 14.36 5.54
C LEU A 184 -5.12 14.05 5.03
N LEU A 185 -4.74 14.74 3.94
CA LEU A 185 -3.42 14.60 3.36
C LEU A 185 -2.29 14.88 4.37
N GLY A 186 -1.39 13.92 4.56
CA GLY A 186 -0.20 14.04 5.39
C GLY A 186 -0.44 13.87 6.90
N ASN A 187 -1.54 13.20 7.29
CA ASN A 187 -1.71 12.76 8.68
C ASN A 187 -0.94 11.45 8.94
N ASP A 188 -1.21 10.79 10.08
CA ASP A 188 -0.56 9.51 10.46
C ASP A 188 -1.23 8.28 9.82
N GLY A 189 -2.21 8.48 8.93
CA GLY A 189 -2.90 7.46 8.16
C GLY A 189 -2.76 7.71 6.66
N TYR A 190 -3.31 6.81 5.86
CA TYR A 190 -3.37 6.96 4.41
C TYR A 190 -4.74 6.53 3.91
N TYR A 191 -5.23 7.20 2.87
CA TYR A 191 -6.26 6.65 1.99
C TYR A 191 -5.63 6.21 0.65
N ASN A 192 -6.39 5.47 -0.17
CA ASN A 192 -5.82 4.73 -1.30
C ASN A 192 -5.01 5.59 -2.28
N ALA A 193 -5.56 6.72 -2.73
CA ALA A 193 -4.86 7.60 -3.67
C ALA A 193 -3.74 8.43 -3.02
N GLU A 194 -3.80 8.67 -1.71
CA GLU A 194 -2.75 9.40 -1.00
C GLU A 194 -1.44 8.64 -0.95
N LEU A 195 -1.49 7.35 -0.62
CA LEU A 195 -0.29 6.54 -0.44
C LEU A 195 0.69 6.62 -1.63
N PRO A 196 0.28 6.32 -2.89
CA PRO A 196 1.18 6.46 -4.04
C PRO A 196 1.49 7.92 -4.37
N TYR A 197 0.59 8.87 -4.10
CA TYR A 197 0.86 10.29 -4.31
C TYR A 197 2.00 10.79 -3.41
N VAL A 198 1.92 10.53 -2.11
CA VAL A 198 2.94 10.91 -1.13
C VAL A 198 4.24 10.16 -1.40
N ALA A 199 4.15 8.87 -1.75
CA ALA A 199 5.32 8.08 -2.13
C ALA A 199 6.05 8.70 -3.34
N ALA A 200 5.34 9.08 -4.40
CA ALA A 200 5.93 9.73 -5.57
C ALA A 200 6.44 11.14 -5.26
N LEU A 201 5.70 11.91 -4.45
CA LEU A 201 6.08 13.25 -4.02
C LEU A 201 7.40 13.24 -3.23
N ASN A 202 7.64 12.20 -2.42
CA ASN A 202 8.90 12.00 -1.70
C ASN A 202 10.12 11.87 -2.65
N PHE A 203 9.90 11.51 -3.92
CA PHE A 203 10.92 11.48 -4.97
C PHE A 203 10.79 12.64 -5.97
N GLY A 204 10.05 13.68 -5.62
CA GLY A 204 9.92 14.90 -6.43
C GLY A 204 8.96 14.79 -7.61
N VAL A 205 8.10 13.77 -7.64
CA VAL A 205 7.12 13.56 -8.71
C VAL A 205 5.72 13.90 -8.23
N ILE A 206 5.05 14.80 -8.94
CA ILE A 206 3.67 15.22 -8.64
C ILE A 206 2.72 14.39 -9.51
N LEU A 207 1.93 13.51 -8.90
CA LEU A 207 0.95 12.65 -9.59
C LEU A 207 -0.40 13.34 -9.80
N GLY A 208 -0.39 14.64 -10.11
CA GLY A 208 -1.60 15.45 -10.26
C GLY A 208 -1.76 16.51 -9.16
N VAL A 209 -2.70 17.42 -9.37
CA VAL A 209 -2.94 18.54 -8.45
C VAL A 209 -4.09 18.18 -7.52
N PRO A 210 -3.89 18.13 -6.18
CA PRO A 210 -4.96 17.87 -5.23
C PRO A 210 -6.18 18.79 -5.44
N THR A 211 -7.39 18.26 -5.23
CA THR A 211 -8.64 19.00 -5.38
C THR A 211 -9.33 19.22 -4.04
N PRO A 212 -9.97 20.37 -3.80
CA PRO A 212 -10.84 20.55 -2.64
C PRO A 212 -11.98 19.53 -2.61
N LEU A 213 -12.33 19.05 -1.42
CA LEU A 213 -13.46 18.15 -1.17
C LEU A 213 -14.78 18.70 -1.74
N GLU A 214 -15.02 20.01 -1.65
CA GLU A 214 -16.22 20.67 -2.17
C GLU A 214 -16.47 20.37 -3.65
N LYS A 215 -15.40 20.30 -4.45
CA LYS A 215 -15.49 20.04 -5.89
C LYS A 215 -15.92 18.61 -6.20
N LEU A 216 -15.61 17.66 -5.32
CA LEU A 216 -16.04 16.27 -5.45
C LEU A 216 -17.50 16.14 -5.03
N VAL A 217 -17.86 16.64 -3.85
CA VAL A 217 -19.20 16.43 -3.30
C VAL A 217 -20.31 17.21 -4.01
N THR A 218 -19.98 18.29 -4.73
CA THR A 218 -20.96 19.01 -5.57
C THR A 218 -21.64 18.06 -6.58
N LYS A 219 -20.97 16.96 -6.91
CA LYS A 219 -21.46 15.93 -7.83
C LYS A 219 -22.07 14.71 -7.12
N SER A 220 -21.90 14.59 -5.80
CA SER A 220 -22.34 13.44 -5.00
C SER A 220 -22.64 13.81 -3.55
N GLN A 221 -23.94 13.91 -3.22
CA GLN A 221 -24.39 14.10 -1.83
C GLN A 221 -24.02 12.88 -0.96
N MET A 222 -24.02 11.68 -1.53
CA MET A 222 -23.64 10.46 -0.79
C MET A 222 -22.20 10.51 -0.29
N LEU A 223 -21.27 11.08 -1.06
CA LEU A 223 -19.88 11.27 -0.62
C LEU A 223 -19.83 12.24 0.57
N ARG A 224 -20.59 13.35 0.50
CA ARG A 224 -20.68 14.30 1.62
C ARG A 224 -21.19 13.64 2.89
N ASP A 225 -22.26 12.86 2.78
CA ASP A 225 -22.87 12.18 3.92
C ASP A 225 -21.91 11.15 4.53
N ALA A 226 -21.13 10.44 3.70
CA ALA A 226 -20.12 9.49 4.17
C ALA A 226 -18.97 10.18 4.91
N LEU A 227 -18.44 11.30 4.37
CA LEU A 227 -17.38 12.09 5.03
C LEU A 227 -17.85 12.69 6.36
N LEU A 228 -19.15 12.98 6.49
CA LEU A 228 -19.75 13.55 7.70
C LEU A 228 -20.30 12.51 8.66
N LEU A 229 -20.19 11.21 8.38
CA LEU A 229 -20.74 10.15 9.24
C LEU A 229 -20.12 10.18 10.65
N ASN A 230 -18.80 10.39 10.72
CA ASN A 230 -18.03 10.48 11.98
C ASN A 230 -17.39 11.86 12.15
N TRP A 231 -18.10 12.92 11.73
CA TRP A 231 -17.59 14.29 11.69
C TRP A 231 -17.01 14.80 13.02
N GLU A 232 -17.53 14.32 14.16
CA GLU A 232 -17.03 14.69 15.50
C GLU A 232 -15.60 14.21 15.76
N ALA A 233 -15.15 13.16 15.06
CA ALA A 233 -13.78 12.67 15.14
C ALA A 233 -12.81 13.50 14.27
N HIS A 234 -13.32 14.38 13.42
CA HIS A 234 -12.50 15.18 12.52
C HIS A 234 -11.78 16.29 13.30
N PRO A 235 -10.44 16.42 13.20
CA PRO A 235 -9.65 17.36 14.01
C PRO A 235 -10.01 18.83 13.77
N PHE A 236 -10.56 19.18 12.60
CA PHE A 236 -11.04 20.53 12.32
C PHE A 236 -12.49 20.80 12.75
N CYS A 237 -13.22 19.79 13.24
CA CYS A 237 -14.63 19.93 13.62
C CYS A 237 -14.88 19.95 15.13
N VAL A 238 -13.82 20.08 15.93
CA VAL A 238 -13.88 20.04 17.41
C VAL A 238 -14.84 21.08 18.01
N VAL A 239 -15.03 22.22 17.35
CA VAL A 239 -15.92 23.31 17.82
C VAL A 239 -17.23 23.41 17.04
N ALA A 240 -17.42 22.59 16.00
CA ALA A 240 -18.65 22.60 15.23
C ALA A 240 -19.79 22.00 16.06
N ALA A 241 -20.95 22.65 16.05
CA ALA A 241 -22.16 22.19 16.73
C ALA A 241 -23.07 21.34 15.82
N SER A 242 -22.72 21.20 14.54
CA SER A 242 -23.48 20.43 13.56
C SER A 242 -22.60 19.94 12.41
N GLN A 243 -23.10 18.94 11.66
CA GLN A 243 -22.49 18.47 10.42
C GLN A 243 -22.32 19.59 9.37
N GLU A 244 -23.23 20.57 9.32
CA GLU A 244 -23.12 21.69 8.38
C GLU A 244 -21.99 22.64 8.79
N GLU A 245 -21.86 22.94 10.09
CA GLU A 245 -20.74 23.73 10.59
C GLU A 245 -19.41 23.01 10.33
N CYS A 246 -19.32 21.71 10.61
CA CYS A 246 -18.15 20.92 10.29
C CYS A 246 -17.83 20.92 8.79
N TRP A 247 -18.86 20.76 7.93
CA TRP A 247 -18.68 20.83 6.49
C TRP A 247 -18.03 22.15 6.05
N ASN A 248 -18.46 23.27 6.63
CA ASN A 248 -17.88 24.58 6.32
C ASN A 248 -16.39 24.69 6.68
N GLU A 249 -15.93 23.94 7.67
CA GLU A 249 -14.50 23.87 8.04
C GLU A 249 -13.69 22.96 7.09
N ILE A 250 -14.27 21.85 6.63
CA ILE A 250 -13.52 20.81 5.91
C ILE A 250 -13.62 20.88 4.39
N LYS A 251 -14.60 21.61 3.83
CA LYS A 251 -14.90 21.58 2.38
C LYS A 251 -13.73 22.01 1.48
N GLU A 252 -12.81 22.84 2.00
CA GLU A 252 -11.63 23.33 1.27
C GLU A 252 -10.39 22.43 1.44
N ILE A 253 -10.46 21.37 2.26
CA ILE A 253 -9.37 20.41 2.40
C ILE A 253 -9.12 19.77 1.04
N SER A 254 -7.84 19.73 0.67
CA SER A 254 -7.41 19.16 -0.59
C SER A 254 -7.15 17.68 -0.45
N VAL A 255 -7.72 16.91 -1.36
CA VAL A 255 -7.56 15.45 -1.46
C VAL A 255 -6.99 15.08 -2.82
N VAL A 256 -6.35 13.93 -2.89
CA VAL A 256 -5.91 13.31 -4.14
C VAL A 256 -6.89 12.21 -4.51
N THR A 257 -7.17 12.05 -5.80
CA THR A 257 -8.06 10.98 -6.27
C THR A 257 -7.38 10.09 -7.31
N PRO A 258 -7.84 8.84 -7.51
CA PRO A 258 -7.31 7.99 -8.59
C PRO A 258 -7.43 8.65 -9.97
N GLY A 259 -8.55 9.33 -10.23
CA GLY A 259 -8.75 10.06 -11.49
C GLY A 259 -7.70 11.15 -11.73
N GLN A 260 -7.20 11.81 -10.68
CA GLN A 260 -6.12 12.80 -10.79
C GLN A 260 -4.77 12.15 -11.12
N ILE A 261 -4.48 11.01 -10.51
CA ILE A 261 -3.24 10.26 -10.77
C ILE A 261 -3.19 9.82 -12.23
N ILE A 262 -4.27 9.22 -12.73
CA ILE A 262 -4.32 8.72 -14.12
C ILE A 262 -4.33 9.84 -15.15
N SER A 263 -4.85 11.01 -14.80
CA SER A 263 -4.85 12.19 -15.68
C SER A 263 -3.52 12.95 -15.66
N SER A 264 -2.55 12.53 -14.85
CA SER A 264 -1.25 13.16 -14.77
C SER A 264 -0.36 12.77 -15.95
N ASP A 265 0.35 13.74 -16.53
CA ASP A 265 1.38 13.50 -17.55
C ASP A 265 2.60 12.74 -16.98
N ALA A 266 2.65 12.51 -15.65
CA ALA A 266 3.71 11.73 -15.01
C ALA A 266 3.55 10.21 -15.16
N VAL A 267 2.37 9.74 -15.59
CA VAL A 267 2.08 8.31 -15.71
C VAL A 267 1.67 7.91 -17.12
N THR A 268 2.13 6.73 -17.53
CA THR A 268 1.74 6.13 -18.80
C THR A 268 1.11 4.76 -18.57
N ARG A 269 -0.01 4.49 -19.23
CA ARG A 269 -0.68 3.19 -19.14
C ARG A 269 0.18 2.11 -19.80
N ILE A 270 0.41 1.02 -19.09
CA ILE A 270 1.15 -0.16 -19.57
C ILE A 270 0.25 -1.42 -19.68
N PHE A 271 -0.93 -1.39 -19.07
CA PHE A 271 -1.93 -2.46 -19.19
C PHE A 271 -3.37 -1.91 -19.02
N PRO A 272 -4.35 -2.39 -19.82
CA PRO A 272 -4.16 -3.20 -21.02
C PRO A 272 -3.59 -2.35 -22.15
N ASN A 273 -2.82 -2.98 -23.05
CA ASN A 273 -2.23 -2.34 -24.23
C ASN A 273 -3.23 -2.16 -25.37
#